data_AF-A0A970I9Q6-F1
#
_entry.id   AF-A0A970I9Q6-F1
#
_cell.length_a   1.000
_cell.length_b   1.000
_cell.length_c   1.000
_cell.angle_alpha   90.00
_cell.angle_beta   90.00
_cell.angle_gamma   90.00
#
_symmetry.space_group_name_H-M   'P 1'
#
loop_
_entity.id
_entity.type
_entity.pdbx_description
1 polymer ?
#
loop_
_entity_poly.entity_id
_entity_poly.type
_entity_poly.pdbx_seq_one_letter_code
_entity_poly.pdbx_strand_id
1 'polypeptide(L)'
;MWKITKHRIGTYANDLKIATLVRELSEVDWVTTPGEFEGLFNKAVSAMPKTNSFSPDLMYKVTQRNLKSIEVWKLNVEGDFKYKMFTLDFIEPSL
;
A
#
# COMPACT_ATOMS: atom_id res chain seq x y z
N MET A 1 -9.58 -12.41 2.11
CA MET A 1 -9.28 -11.09 2.75
C MET A 1 -7.78 -10.94 2.93
N TRP A 2 -7.25 -9.72 2.91
CA TRP A 2 -5.81 -9.50 3.10
C TRP A 2 -5.47 -9.38 4.58
N LYS A 3 -4.59 -10.24 5.09
CA LYS A 3 -4.02 -10.11 6.42
C LYS A 3 -2.89 -9.10 6.39
N ILE A 4 -3.05 -8.00 7.13
CA ILE A 4 -2.03 -6.96 7.25
C ILE A 4 -1.04 -7.30 8.37
N THR A 5 0.24 -7.30 8.04
CA THR A 5 1.36 -7.20 8.98
C THR A 5 1.94 -5.79 8.91
N LYS A 6 1.77 -5.01 9.98
CA LYS A 6 2.34 -3.66 10.10
C LYS A 6 3.82 -3.74 10.49
N HIS A 7 4.66 -3.00 9.78
CA HIS A 7 6.09 -2.83 10.10
C HIS A 7 6.38 -1.45 10.66
N ARG A 8 6.16 -0.40 9.84
CA ARG A 8 6.45 0.99 10.21
C ARG A 8 5.46 1.96 9.59
N ILE A 9 4.98 2.92 10.38
CA ILE A 9 4.19 4.05 9.87
C ILE A 9 4.81 5.31 10.43
N GLY A 10 5.11 6.28 9.56
CA GLY A 10 5.58 7.60 9.99
C GLY A 10 4.44 8.41 10.60
N THR A 11 4.77 9.57 11.17
CA THR A 11 3.78 10.48 11.78
C THR A 11 3.25 11.53 10.79
N TYR A 12 3.74 11.55 9.56
CA TYR A 12 3.31 12.51 8.55
C TYR A 12 1.90 12.20 8.04
N ALA A 13 1.15 13.26 7.68
CA ALA A 13 -0.24 13.13 7.23
C ALA A 13 -0.42 12.15 6.06
N ASN A 14 0.50 12.12 5.09
CA ASN A 14 0.43 11.18 3.98
C ASN A 14 0.66 9.73 4.44
N ASP A 15 1.56 9.48 5.40
CA ASP A 15 1.78 8.12 5.91
C ASP A 15 0.52 7.56 6.58
N LEU A 16 -0.20 8.41 7.31
CA LEU A 16 -1.48 8.06 7.91
C LEU A 16 -2.57 7.80 6.86
N LYS A 17 -2.65 8.64 5.81
CA LYS A 17 -3.58 8.43 4.69
C LYS A 17 -3.31 7.12 3.96
N ILE A 18 -2.03 6.78 3.73
CA ILE A 18 -1.64 5.50 3.13
C ILE A 18 -2.00 4.34 4.05
N ALA A 19 -1.79 4.47 5.36
CA ALA A 19 -2.20 3.44 6.32
C ALA A 19 -3.72 3.19 6.30
N THR A 20 -4.53 4.26 6.25
CA THR A 20 -5.99 4.17 6.11
C THR A 20 -6.38 3.49 4.79
N LEU A 21 -5.80 3.94 3.67
CA LEU A 21 -6.07 3.36 2.35
C LEU A 21 -5.75 1.86 2.31
N VAL A 22 -4.59 1.45 2.83
CA VAL A 22 -4.19 0.02 2.86
C VAL A 22 -5.19 -0.81 3.66
N ARG A 23 -5.70 -0.27 4.78
CA ARG A 23 -6.73 -0.94 5.56
C ARG A 23 -8.04 -1.06 4.79
N GLU A 24 -8.52 0.02 4.20
CA GLU A 24 -9.75 0.02 3.41
C GLU A 24 -9.66 -0.99 2.26
N LEU A 25 -8.57 -0.99 1.50
CA LEU A 25 -8.36 -1.93 0.39
C LEU A 25 -8.23 -3.39 0.86
N SER A 26 -7.69 -3.63 2.06
CA SER A 26 -7.57 -5.00 2.62
C SER A 26 -8.92 -5.64 2.95
N GLU A 27 -9.94 -4.80 3.18
CA GLU A 27 -11.30 -5.16 3.53
C GLU A 27 -12.22 -5.25 2.30
N VAL A 28 -11.72 -4.96 1.08
CA VAL A 28 -12.50 -5.10 -0.16
C VAL A 28 -12.52 -6.56 -0.61
N ASP A 29 -13.69 -7.19 -0.53
CA ASP A 29 -13.88 -8.63 -0.75
C ASP A 29 -13.47 -9.13 -2.14
N TRP A 30 -13.63 -8.31 -3.18
CA TRP A 30 -13.31 -8.68 -4.57
C TRP A 30 -11.84 -8.44 -4.94
N VAL A 31 -11.05 -7.78 -4.08
CA VAL A 31 -9.62 -7.59 -4.31
C VAL A 31 -8.89 -8.81 -3.79
N THR A 32 -8.64 -9.77 -4.68
CA THR A 32 -8.11 -11.09 -4.30
C THR A 32 -6.70 -11.35 -4.81
N THR A 33 -6.25 -10.55 -5.78
CA THR A 33 -4.92 -10.69 -6.38
C THR A 33 -4.01 -9.48 -6.07
N PRO A 34 -2.69 -9.70 -6.03
CA PRO A 34 -1.70 -8.61 -5.93
C PRO A 34 -1.89 -7.50 -6.97
N GLY A 35 -2.22 -7.86 -8.22
CA GLY A 35 -2.37 -6.90 -9.32
C GLY A 35 -3.59 -6.00 -9.17
N GLU A 36 -4.73 -6.55 -8.73
CA GLU A 36 -5.93 -5.76 -8.42
C GLU A 36 -5.65 -4.77 -7.29
N PHE A 37 -5.00 -5.24 -6.22
CA PHE A 37 -4.64 -4.39 -5.09
C PHE A 37 -3.72 -3.25 -5.54
N GLU A 38 -2.66 -3.57 -6.26
CA GLU A 38 -1.69 -2.60 -6.78
C GLU A 38 -2.35 -1.56 -7.69
N GLY A 39 -3.24 -1.99 -8.58
CA GLY A 39 -3.97 -1.08 -9.48
C GLY A 39 -4.84 -0.07 -8.72
N LEU A 40 -5.60 -0.55 -7.72
CA LEU A 40 -6.43 0.33 -6.88
C LEU A 40 -5.61 1.25 -6.01
N PHE A 41 -4.54 0.72 -5.41
CA PHE A 41 -3.62 1.50 -4.61
C PHE A 41 -3.02 2.64 -5.43
N ASN A 42 -2.45 2.35 -6.61
CA ASN A 42 -1.83 3.36 -7.46
C ASN A 42 -2.83 4.43 -7.91
N LYS A 43 -4.05 4.01 -8.30
CA LYS A 43 -5.14 4.93 -8.66
C LYS A 43 -5.48 5.86 -7.48
N ALA A 44 -5.68 5.32 -6.28
CA ALA A 44 -6.03 6.10 -5.10
C ALA A 44 -4.90 7.05 -4.68
N VAL A 45 -3.65 6.59 -4.70
CA VAL A 45 -2.48 7.40 -4.34
C VAL A 45 -2.25 8.54 -5.33
N SER A 46 -2.39 8.30 -6.63
CA SER A 46 -2.29 9.36 -7.66
C SER A 46 -3.36 10.45 -7.53
N ALA A 47 -4.51 10.11 -6.94
CA ALA A 47 -5.60 11.04 -6.68
C ALA A 47 -5.44 11.83 -5.37
N MET A 48 -4.45 11.49 -4.53
CA MET A 48 -4.23 12.19 -3.27
C MET A 48 -3.71 13.62 -3.51
N PRO A 49 -4.22 14.64 -2.79
CA PRO A 49 -3.72 15.99 -2.90
C PRO A 49 -2.23 16.06 -2.57
N LYS A 50 -1.47 16.82 -3.38
CA LYS A 50 -0.07 17.11 -3.08
C LYS A 50 0.01 17.97 -1.82
N THR A 51 0.68 17.46 -0.80
CA THR A 51 0.93 18.20 0.46
C THR A 51 2.33 18.81 0.51
N ASN A 52 3.18 18.51 -0.48
CA ASN A 52 4.52 19.08 -0.67
C ASN A 52 4.92 19.03 -2.16
N SER A 53 6.17 19.38 -2.48
CA SER A 53 6.69 19.39 -3.86
C SER A 53 6.74 18.00 -4.53
N PHE A 54 6.55 16.91 -3.78
CA PHE A 54 6.58 15.55 -4.27
C PHE A 54 5.17 14.94 -4.28
N SER A 55 4.77 14.42 -5.43
CA SER A 55 3.49 13.74 -5.55
C SER A 55 3.50 12.42 -4.74
N PRO A 56 2.42 12.08 -4.01
CA PRO A 56 2.37 10.84 -3.22
C PRO A 56 2.68 9.57 -4.00
N ASP A 57 2.30 9.49 -5.28
CA ASP A 57 2.58 8.36 -6.19
C ASP A 57 4.07 8.12 -6.44
N LEU A 58 4.91 9.15 -6.26
CA LEU A 58 6.37 9.02 -6.33
C LEU A 58 6.99 8.57 -5.00
N MET A 59 6.22 8.62 -3.91
CA MET A 59 6.72 8.44 -2.55
C MET A 59 6.27 7.14 -1.91
N TYR A 60 5.36 6.40 -2.53
CA TYR A 60 4.83 5.14 -2.04
C TYR A 60 4.73 4.13 -3.18
N LYS A 61 5.03 2.87 -2.89
CA LYS A 61 5.02 1.80 -3.91
C LYS A 61 4.50 0.49 -3.34
N VAL A 62 3.70 -0.20 -4.13
CA VAL A 62 3.35 -1.61 -3.90
C VAL A 62 4.35 -2.47 -4.67
N THR A 63 4.81 -3.55 -4.05
CA THR A 63 5.63 -4.57 -4.70
C THR A 63 5.07 -5.95 -4.42
N GLN A 64 5.01 -6.80 -5.44
CA GLN A 64 4.56 -8.17 -5.29
C GLN A 64 5.71 -9.05 -4.80
N ARG A 65 5.49 -9.83 -3.75
CA ARG A 65 6.45 -10.85 -3.30
C ARG A 65 6.21 -12.19 -3.99
N ASN A 66 4.93 -12.51 -4.18
CA ASN A 66 4.42 -13.69 -4.87
C ASN A 66 2.93 -13.46 -5.23
N LEU A 67 2.28 -14.49 -5.76
CA LEU A 67 0.88 -14.44 -6.23
C LEU A 67 -0.16 -14.19 -5.13
N LYS A 68 0.20 -14.25 -3.84
CA LYS A 68 -0.69 -14.06 -2.71
C LYS A 68 -0.13 -13.08 -1.67
N SER A 69 0.93 -12.34 -1.99
CA SER A 69 1.60 -11.48 -1.01
C SER A 69 2.17 -10.24 -1.64
N ILE A 70 1.92 -9.08 -1.00
CA ILE A 70 2.42 -7.78 -1.42
C ILE A 70 3.10 -7.06 -0.26
N GLU A 71 3.89 -6.06 -0.60
CA GLU A 71 4.47 -5.12 0.34
C GLU A 71 4.12 -3.70 -0.07
N VAL A 72 3.88 -2.86 0.92
CA VAL A 72 3.69 -1.42 0.74
C VAL A 72 4.91 -0.73 1.31
N TRP A 73 5.55 0.10 0.51
CA TRP A 73 6.81 0.76 0.85
C TRP A 73 6.67 2.28 0.83
N LYS A 74 7.41 2.93 1.71
CA LYS A 74 7.76 4.35 1.60
C LYS A 74 9.05 4.48 0.80
N LEU A 75 9.08 5.39 -0.16
CA LEU A 75 10.27 5.73 -0.92
C LEU A 75 10.95 7.01 -0.39
N ASN A 76 12.23 7.18 -0.68
CA ASN A 76 12.92 8.47 -0.56
C ASN A 76 12.64 9.34 -1.81
N VAL A 77 13.24 10.53 -1.87
CA VAL A 77 13.05 11.47 -3.00
C VAL A 77 13.72 11.02 -4.30
N GLU A 78 14.62 10.03 -4.23
CA GLU A 78 15.33 9.44 -5.36
C GLU A 78 14.58 8.21 -5.93
N GLY A 79 13.52 7.77 -5.25
CA GLY A 79 12.74 6.59 -5.62
C GLY A 79 13.21 5.28 -4.95
N ASP A 80 14.21 5.33 -4.08
CA ASP A 80 14.70 4.16 -3.37
C ASP A 80 13.81 3.78 -2.18
N PHE A 81 13.80 2.49 -1.84
CA PHE A 81 13.07 1.97 -0.69
C PHE A 81 13.62 2.52 0.63
N LYS A 82 12.84 3.40 1.28
CA LYS A 82 13.21 3.98 2.57
C LYS A 82 12.86 3.06 3.74
N TYR A 83 11.62 2.59 3.79
CA TYR A 83 11.18 1.57 4.75
C TYR A 83 9.88 0.91 4.30
N LYS A 84 9.72 -0.35 4.72
CA LYS A 84 8.49 -1.12 4.51
C LYS A 84 7.42 -0.64 5.49
N MET A 85 6.24 -0.35 4.98
CA MET A 85 5.09 0.03 5.80
C MET A 85 4.29 -1.20 6.23
N PHE A 86 3.93 -2.03 5.26
CA PHE A 86 3.08 -3.20 5.46
C PHE A 86 3.54 -4.38 4.60
N THR A 87 3.26 -5.58 5.09
CA THR A 87 3.14 -6.78 4.25
C THR A 87 1.69 -7.21 4.31
N LEU A 88 1.11 -7.56 3.17
CA LEU A 88 -0.24 -8.08 3.10
C LEU A 88 -0.19 -9.46 2.48
N ASP A 89 -0.80 -10.43 3.15
CA ASP A 89 -0.92 -11.81 2.67
C ASP A 89 -2.40 -12.12 2.44
N PHE A 90 -2.75 -12.56 1.24
CA PHE A 90 -4.11 -12.94 0.92
C PHE A 90 -4.45 -14.28 1.59
N ILE A 91 -5.50 -14.25 2.41
CA ILE A 91 -6.07 -15.44 3.05
C ILE A 91 -7.37 -15.76 2.33
N GLU A 92 -7.38 -16.91 1.65
CA GLU A 92 -8.60 -17.50 1.11
C GLU A 92 -9.52 -17.88 2.28
N PRO A 93 -10.82 -17.53 2.22
CA PRO A 93 -11.78 -18.05 3.18
C PRO A 93 -11.79 -19.58 3.10
N SER A 94 -11.58 -20.25 4.23
CA SER A 94 -11.85 -21.68 4.34
C SER A 94 -13.35 -21.88 4.12
N LEU A 95 -13.72 -22.66 3.11
CA LEU A 95 -15.10 -23.12 2.89
C LEU A 95 -15.58 -24.00 4.04
#